data_AF-A0A444UPZ3-F1
#
_entry.id   AF-A0A444UPZ3-F1
#
_cell.length_a   1.000
_cell.length_b   1.000
_cell.length_c   1.000
_cell.angle_alpha   90.00
_cell.angle_beta   90.00
_cell.angle_gamma   90.00
#
_symmetry.space_group_name_H-M   'P 1'
#
loop_
_entity.id
_entity.type
_entity.pdbx_description
1 polymer ?
#
loop_
_entity_poly.entity_id
_entity_poly.type
_entity_poly.pdbx_seq_one_letter_code
_entity_poly.pdbx_strand_id
1 'polypeptide(L)'
;MADRFSRFNEDRDFQGNHFDQYEEGQLELEQASLDKPIESGNHFDQYEEGQLELEQASLDKPIESDNIGHRLLQKHGWKLGQGLGKTMQGRTDPVPIILKYDVMGMGRMEMELDYAEDVTEKRRALEVEKEDTEERRQKYKDYAEKEKAIAKALEDLRANFYCELCDKQYQKHQEFDNHINSYDHAHKQVGSSEHRAVVNPVLQGDRDANPSPCTGAVLPS
;
A
#
# COMPACT_ATOMS: atom_id res chain seq x y z
N MET A 1 1.66 23.44 32.57
CA MET A 1 2.34 22.12 32.56
C MET A 1 1.94 21.37 31.29
N ALA A 2 2.65 21.59 30.19
CA ALA A 2 2.68 20.71 29.01
C ALA A 2 3.68 21.32 28.01
N ASP A 3 4.97 21.17 28.29
CA ASP A 3 6.05 21.54 27.36
C ASP A 3 7.21 20.57 27.56
N ARG A 4 7.21 19.46 26.80
CA ARG A 4 8.44 18.74 26.49
C ARG A 4 8.21 17.67 25.42
N PHE A 5 9.11 17.65 24.44
CA PHE A 5 9.30 16.67 23.36
C PHE A 5 8.61 16.93 22.02
N SER A 6 9.04 18.01 21.36
CA SER A 6 9.08 18.08 19.89
C SER A 6 10.51 18.38 19.46
N ARG A 7 11.36 17.34 19.37
CA ARG A 7 12.63 17.35 18.62
C ARG A 7 13.03 15.91 18.30
N PHE A 8 12.78 15.46 17.08
CA PHE A 8 13.76 14.80 16.19
C PHE A 8 12.98 14.23 14.98
N ASN A 9 12.85 15.01 13.92
CA ASN A 9 12.55 14.47 12.60
C ASN A 9 13.73 14.93 11.73
N GLU A 10 14.77 14.12 11.72
CA GLU A 10 15.89 14.28 10.81
C GLU A 10 15.70 13.29 9.67
N ASP A 11 15.65 13.86 8.46
CA ASP A 11 15.73 13.16 7.20
C ASP A 11 16.99 12.28 7.19
N ARG A 12 16.81 10.95 7.26
CA ARG A 12 17.87 10.01 6.90
C ARG A 12 17.77 9.72 5.43
N ASP A 13 18.62 10.41 4.68
CA ASP A 13 18.95 10.14 3.29
C ASP A 13 19.46 8.69 3.15
N PHE A 14 18.60 7.76 2.73
CA PHE A 14 19.02 6.42 2.32
C PHE A 14 19.61 6.51 0.91
N GLN A 15 20.89 6.88 0.84
CA GLN A 15 21.69 6.66 -0.37
C GLN A 15 21.81 5.16 -0.59
N GLY A 16 21.03 4.67 -1.56
CA GLY A 16 21.24 3.35 -2.13
C GLY A 16 22.66 3.27 -2.67
N ASN A 17 23.40 2.28 -2.21
CA ASN A 17 24.68 1.93 -2.80
C ASN A 17 24.83 0.41 -2.84
N HIS A 18 25.12 -0.08 -4.05
CA HIS A 18 25.83 -1.33 -4.32
C HIS A 18 25.01 -2.63 -4.45
N PHE A 19 24.26 -2.69 -5.55
CA PHE A 19 24.23 -3.76 -6.54
C PHE A 19 25.23 -4.93 -6.34
N ASP A 20 24.67 -6.14 -6.30
CA ASP A 20 25.22 -7.49 -6.56
C ASP A 20 26.59 -7.89 -6.01
N GLN A 21 26.55 -8.80 -5.02
CA GLN A 21 27.24 -10.10 -5.07
C GLN A 21 27.07 -10.82 -3.72
N TYR A 22 26.20 -11.83 -3.68
CA TYR A 22 26.40 -12.95 -2.76
C TYR A 22 25.93 -14.22 -3.45
N GLU A 23 26.89 -15.15 -3.49
CA GLU A 23 26.94 -16.38 -4.26
C GLU A 23 25.85 -17.37 -3.83
N GLU A 24 25.41 -18.16 -4.80
CA GLU A 24 24.46 -19.28 -4.72
C GLU A 24 24.95 -20.47 -3.87
N GLY A 25 25.67 -20.23 -2.77
CA GLY A 25 26.27 -21.26 -1.93
C GLY A 25 25.71 -21.37 -0.51
N GLN A 26 24.85 -20.44 -0.08
CA GLN A 26 24.34 -20.44 1.30
C GLN A 26 23.08 -21.29 1.53
N LEU A 27 22.42 -21.78 0.49
CA LEU A 27 21.18 -22.57 0.61
C LEU A 27 21.41 -24.07 0.83
N GLU A 28 22.58 -24.63 0.49
CA GLU A 28 22.84 -26.07 0.70
C GLU A 28 23.33 -26.40 2.12
N LEU A 29 23.95 -25.45 2.83
CA LEU A 29 24.52 -25.68 4.16
C LEU A 29 23.50 -25.58 5.29
N GLU A 30 22.37 -24.91 5.09
CA GLU A 30 21.30 -24.85 6.09
C GLU A 30 20.45 -26.13 6.08
N GLN A 31 20.30 -26.76 4.90
CA GLN A 31 19.52 -27.99 4.71
C GLN A 31 20.18 -29.22 5.35
N ALA A 32 21.51 -29.28 5.40
CA ALA A 32 22.26 -30.39 6.01
C ALA A 32 22.37 -30.31 7.54
N SER A 33 21.91 -29.22 8.17
CA SER A 33 21.99 -29.04 9.63
C SER A 33 20.77 -29.58 10.39
N LEU A 34 19.70 -29.98 9.68
CA LEU A 34 18.46 -30.53 10.26
C LEU A 34 18.54 -32.01 10.66
N ASP A 35 19.63 -32.72 10.35
CA ASP A 35 19.84 -34.13 10.68
C ASP A 35 20.84 -34.37 11.82
N LYS A 36 20.99 -33.41 12.75
CA LYS A 36 21.74 -33.64 13.99
C LYS A 36 20.77 -33.94 15.14
N PRO A 37 20.82 -35.15 15.74
CA PRO A 37 20.03 -35.41 16.94
C PRO A 37 20.50 -34.47 18.05
N ILE A 38 19.57 -33.74 18.65
CA ILE A 38 19.83 -32.93 19.84
C ILE A 38 20.11 -33.92 20.97
N GLU A 39 21.39 -34.05 21.34
CA GLU A 39 21.79 -34.82 22.51
C GLU A 39 21.11 -34.20 23.75
N SER A 40 20.23 -35.00 24.36
CA SER A 40 19.47 -34.67 25.55
C SER A 40 20.42 -34.38 26.72
N GLY A 41 20.72 -33.10 26.92
CA GLY A 41 21.36 -32.61 28.12
C GLY A 41 20.38 -32.68 29.29
N ASN A 42 20.56 -33.71 30.14
CA ASN A 42 20.18 -33.74 31.55
C ASN A 42 18.82 -33.13 31.91
N HIS A 43 17.72 -33.78 31.51
CA HIS A 43 16.47 -33.66 32.27
C HIS A 43 16.44 -34.75 33.35
N PHE A 44 17.16 -34.46 34.43
CA PHE A 44 17.06 -35.13 35.72
C PHE A 44 15.67 -34.84 36.29
N ASP A 45 14.72 -35.73 35.98
CA ASP A 45 13.50 -36.05 36.74
C ASP A 45 12.54 -36.86 35.85
N GLN A 46 12.99 -38.05 35.45
CA GLN A 46 12.06 -39.07 34.97
C GLN A 46 11.45 -39.73 36.20
N TYR A 47 10.43 -39.09 36.78
CA TYR A 47 9.51 -39.83 37.62
C TYR A 47 8.86 -40.88 36.71
N GLU A 48 9.01 -42.16 37.05
CA GLU A 48 8.14 -43.23 36.55
C GLU A 48 6.72 -42.87 37.00
N GLU A 49 6.08 -42.01 36.21
CA GLU A 49 4.67 -41.73 36.31
C GLU A 49 4.00 -43.02 35.86
N GLY A 50 3.77 -43.90 36.82
CA GLY A 50 2.86 -45.02 36.68
C GLY A 50 1.52 -44.44 36.28
N GLN A 51 1.34 -44.30 34.96
CA GLN A 51 0.09 -44.03 34.28
C GLN A 51 -0.84 -45.17 34.67
N LEU A 52 -1.50 -45.01 35.81
CA LEU A 52 -2.84 -45.55 35.97
C LEU A 52 -3.64 -44.84 34.89
N GLU A 53 -3.79 -45.51 33.74
CA GLU A 53 -4.75 -45.21 32.70
C GLU A 53 -6.15 -45.31 33.33
N LEU A 54 -6.49 -44.30 34.12
CA LEU A 54 -7.84 -44.07 34.56
C LEU A 54 -8.63 -43.77 33.30
N GLU A 55 -9.43 -44.73 32.88
CA GLU A 55 -10.32 -44.62 31.73
C GLU A 55 -11.18 -43.36 31.91
N GLN A 56 -10.86 -42.33 31.13
CA GLN A 56 -11.61 -41.08 31.17
C GLN A 56 -13.02 -41.35 30.67
N ALA A 57 -14.01 -40.84 31.39
CA ALA A 57 -15.40 -40.95 30.95
C ALA A 57 -15.52 -40.29 29.56
N SER A 58 -15.91 -41.07 28.56
CA SER A 58 -16.10 -40.57 27.21
C SER A 58 -17.23 -39.52 27.20
N LEU A 59 -17.06 -38.44 26.43
CA LEU A 59 -18.10 -37.44 26.26
C LEU A 59 -19.33 -37.98 25.51
N ASP A 60 -19.14 -39.01 24.68
CA ASP A 60 -20.17 -39.51 23.77
C ASP A 60 -20.99 -40.68 24.32
N LYS A 61 -20.44 -41.46 25.26
CA LYS A 61 -21.15 -42.63 25.82
C LYS A 61 -21.84 -42.26 27.13
N PRO A 62 -23.14 -42.58 27.29
CA PRO A 62 -23.85 -42.33 28.54
C PRO A 62 -23.29 -43.20 29.67
N ILE A 63 -23.44 -42.70 30.90
CA ILE A 63 -22.96 -43.42 32.10
C ILE A 63 -23.77 -44.70 32.28
N GLU A 64 -23.08 -45.85 32.28
CA GLU A 64 -23.69 -47.17 32.47
C GLU A 64 -24.32 -47.34 33.85
N SER A 65 -25.28 -48.27 33.96
CA SER A 65 -26.01 -48.53 35.20
C SER A 65 -25.17 -49.12 36.34
N ASP A 66 -24.05 -49.77 36.02
CA ASP A 66 -23.12 -50.32 37.01
C ASP A 66 -22.31 -49.22 37.72
N ASN A 67 -22.22 -48.03 37.11
CA ASN A 67 -21.52 -46.91 37.70
C ASN A 67 -22.19 -46.47 39.03
N ILE A 68 -21.37 -46.30 40.07
CA ILE A 68 -21.85 -45.90 41.39
C ILE A 68 -22.62 -44.57 41.33
N GLY A 69 -22.14 -43.62 40.53
CA GLY A 69 -22.79 -42.33 40.31
C GLY A 69 -24.15 -42.46 39.65
N HIS A 70 -24.29 -43.32 38.65
CA HIS A 70 -25.59 -43.62 38.02
C HIS A 70 -26.61 -44.14 39.04
N ARG A 71 -26.21 -45.11 39.87
CA ARG A 71 -27.08 -45.66 40.93
C ARG A 71 -27.41 -44.63 42.01
N LEU A 72 -26.47 -43.76 42.36
CA LEU A 72 -26.70 -42.69 43.34
C LEU A 72 -27.71 -41.67 42.80
N LEU A 73 -27.57 -41.25 41.54
CA LEU A 73 -28.50 -40.34 40.89
C LEU A 73 -29.92 -40.92 40.86
N GLN A 74 -30.07 -42.19 40.49
CA GLN A 74 -31.37 -42.86 40.54
C GLN A 74 -32.00 -42.85 41.94
N LYS A 75 -31.20 -43.09 42.99
CA LYS A 75 -31.69 -43.03 44.39
C LYS A 75 -32.19 -41.64 44.78
N HIS A 76 -31.64 -40.58 44.18
CA HIS A 76 -32.09 -39.21 44.38
C HIS A 76 -33.21 -38.77 43.41
N GLY A 77 -33.82 -39.72 42.69
CA GLY A 77 -34.99 -39.48 41.84
C GLY A 77 -34.66 -39.04 40.41
N TRP A 78 -33.40 -39.10 39.99
CA TRP A 78 -33.01 -38.89 38.60
C TRP A 78 -33.38 -40.11 37.75
N LYS A 79 -33.77 -39.88 36.48
CA LYS A 79 -34.10 -40.93 35.52
C LYS A 79 -33.14 -40.86 34.32
N LEU A 80 -32.86 -42.00 33.71
CA LEU A 80 -32.00 -42.05 32.51
C LEU A 80 -32.58 -41.15 31.40
N GLY A 81 -31.73 -40.32 30.80
CA GLY A 81 -32.11 -39.39 29.74
C GLY A 81 -32.81 -38.12 30.22
N GLN A 82 -32.97 -37.92 31.53
CA GLN A 82 -33.61 -36.74 32.09
C GLN A 82 -32.59 -35.65 32.44
N GLY A 83 -32.87 -34.43 32.01
CA GLY A 83 -32.12 -33.24 32.41
C GLY A 83 -32.23 -32.96 33.91
N LEU A 84 -31.18 -32.39 34.51
CA LEU A 84 -31.20 -32.01 35.93
C LEU A 84 -32.03 -30.73 36.18
N GLY A 85 -32.43 -30.49 37.43
CA GLY A 85 -33.12 -29.27 37.85
C GLY A 85 -34.59 -29.47 38.23
N LYS A 86 -35.19 -28.46 38.87
CA LYS A 86 -36.56 -28.55 39.42
C LYS A 86 -37.62 -28.82 38.35
N THR A 87 -37.42 -28.28 37.15
CA THR A 87 -38.31 -28.49 35.99
C THR A 87 -37.66 -29.39 34.94
N MET A 88 -36.58 -30.10 35.29
CA MET A 88 -35.88 -31.04 34.41
C MET A 88 -35.38 -30.39 33.11
N GLN A 89 -34.98 -29.12 33.20
CA GLN A 89 -34.57 -28.27 32.09
C GLN A 89 -33.06 -28.32 31.81
N GLY A 90 -32.30 -29.03 32.64
CA GLY A 90 -30.86 -29.16 32.50
C GLY A 90 -30.47 -29.90 31.22
N ARG A 91 -29.29 -29.59 30.71
CA ARG A 91 -28.72 -30.25 29.54
C ARG A 91 -28.46 -31.73 29.85
N THR A 92 -28.81 -32.62 28.94
CA THR A 92 -28.62 -34.08 29.07
C THR A 92 -27.22 -34.53 28.71
N ASP A 93 -26.59 -33.86 27.74
CA ASP A 93 -25.27 -34.23 27.23
C ASP A 93 -24.18 -33.29 27.78
N PRO A 94 -22.94 -33.75 27.96
CA PRO A 94 -21.85 -32.91 28.46
C PRO A 94 -21.46 -31.83 27.44
N VAL A 95 -20.99 -30.66 27.91
CA VAL A 95 -20.50 -29.58 27.05
C VAL A 95 -19.22 -30.04 26.35
N PRO A 96 -19.16 -30.02 25.00
CA PRO A 96 -17.94 -30.42 24.30
C PRO A 96 -16.84 -29.42 24.62
N ILE A 97 -15.65 -29.96 24.90
CA ILE A 97 -14.44 -29.16 25.12
C ILE A 97 -13.74 -29.08 23.77
N ILE A 98 -13.71 -27.90 23.18
CA ILE A 98 -12.95 -27.64 21.96
C ILE A 98 -11.53 -27.26 22.39
N LEU A 99 -10.59 -28.18 22.21
CA LEU A 99 -9.18 -27.90 22.46
C LEU A 99 -8.62 -27.07 21.31
N LYS A 100 -8.12 -25.88 21.65
CA LYS A 100 -7.38 -25.06 20.72
C LYS A 100 -5.93 -25.53 20.70
N TYR A 101 -5.48 -26.05 19.57
CA TYR A 101 -4.09 -26.45 19.36
C TYR A 101 -3.21 -25.28 18.94
N ASP A 102 -3.80 -24.24 18.36
CA ASP A 102 -3.06 -23.10 17.85
C ASP A 102 -2.62 -22.18 18.99
N VAL A 103 -1.36 -21.74 18.92
CA VAL A 103 -0.79 -20.73 19.84
C VAL A 103 -1.24 -19.31 19.46
N MET A 104 -1.90 -19.16 18.31
CA MET A 104 -2.39 -17.86 17.83
C MET A 104 -3.49 -17.29 18.74
N GLY A 105 -3.74 -15.98 18.67
CA GLY A 105 -4.87 -15.35 19.35
C GLY A 105 -6.23 -15.93 18.89
N MET A 106 -7.26 -15.83 19.73
CA MET A 106 -8.63 -16.14 19.27
C MET A 106 -9.01 -15.20 18.12
N GLY A 107 -9.60 -15.74 17.05
CA GLY A 107 -9.97 -14.97 15.85
C GLY A 107 -8.84 -14.66 14.87
N ARG A 108 -7.56 -14.90 15.20
CA ARG A 108 -6.47 -14.78 14.21
C ARG A 108 -6.68 -15.82 13.11
N MET A 109 -6.80 -17.10 13.47
CA MET A 109 -6.85 -18.19 12.49
C MET A 109 -7.91 -17.95 11.41
N GLU A 110 -9.09 -17.44 11.82
CA GLU A 110 -10.16 -17.03 10.91
C GLU A 110 -9.69 -16.02 9.86
N MET A 111 -9.07 -14.92 10.29
CA MET A 111 -8.52 -13.90 9.37
C MET A 111 -7.45 -14.48 8.43
N GLU A 112 -6.65 -15.44 8.90
CA GLU A 112 -5.64 -16.09 8.07
C GLU A 112 -6.28 -16.92 6.95
N LEU A 113 -7.36 -17.62 7.27
CA LEU A 113 -8.12 -18.42 6.31
C LEU A 113 -8.82 -17.52 5.29
N ASP A 114 -9.48 -16.45 5.73
CA ASP A 114 -10.12 -15.48 4.83
C ASP A 114 -9.10 -14.88 3.84
N TYR A 115 -7.92 -14.51 4.34
CA TYR A 115 -6.86 -13.97 3.49
C TYR A 115 -6.33 -15.01 2.50
N ALA A 116 -6.16 -16.26 2.93
CA ALA A 116 -5.75 -17.35 2.05
C ALA A 116 -6.81 -17.64 0.99
N GLU A 117 -8.10 -17.58 1.34
CA GLU A 117 -9.20 -17.69 0.39
C GLU A 117 -9.14 -16.57 -0.65
N ASP A 118 -9.06 -15.30 -0.24
CA ASP A 118 -8.96 -14.16 -1.17
C ASP A 118 -7.78 -14.28 -2.15
N VAL A 119 -6.64 -14.79 -1.70
CA VAL A 119 -5.45 -15.00 -2.54
C VAL A 119 -5.64 -16.16 -3.51
N THR A 120 -6.33 -17.21 -3.09
CA THR A 120 -6.50 -18.44 -3.89
C THR A 120 -7.73 -18.43 -4.79
N GLU A 121 -8.74 -17.62 -4.47
CA GLU A 121 -10.05 -17.61 -5.14
C GLU A 121 -9.93 -17.22 -6.63
N LYS A 122 -8.95 -16.38 -6.98
CA LYS A 122 -8.82 -15.89 -8.36
C LYS A 122 -7.38 -16.01 -8.82
N ARG A 123 -7.11 -16.94 -9.75
CA ARG A 123 -5.92 -16.88 -10.62
C ARG A 123 -5.87 -15.45 -11.15
N ARG A 124 -4.82 -14.70 -10.80
CA ARG A 124 -4.64 -13.31 -11.27
C ARG A 124 -4.55 -13.36 -12.79
N ALA A 125 -5.68 -13.17 -13.47
CA ALA A 125 -5.71 -13.12 -14.92
C ALA A 125 -4.78 -11.98 -15.33
N LEU A 126 -3.72 -12.32 -16.06
CA LEU A 126 -2.77 -11.32 -16.57
C LEU A 126 -3.56 -10.31 -17.39
N GLU A 127 -3.11 -9.05 -17.44
CA GLU A 127 -3.83 -8.02 -18.20
C GLU A 127 -4.04 -8.39 -19.69
N VAL A 128 -3.22 -9.33 -20.19
CA VAL A 128 -3.27 -9.95 -21.51
C VAL A 128 -4.42 -10.97 -21.68
N GLU A 129 -4.88 -11.60 -20.61
CA GLU A 129 -6.02 -12.55 -20.63
C GLU A 129 -7.38 -11.83 -20.51
N LYS A 130 -7.40 -10.59 -20.02
CA LYS A 130 -8.62 -9.77 -19.98
C LYS A 130 -8.93 -9.32 -21.40
N GLU A 131 -10.08 -9.76 -21.93
CA GLU A 131 -10.54 -9.47 -23.29
C GLU A 131 -10.37 -8.00 -23.66
N ASP A 132 -9.90 -7.78 -24.89
CA ASP A 132 -9.58 -6.48 -25.46
C ASP A 132 -10.88 -5.75 -25.87
N THR A 133 -11.69 -5.41 -24.87
CA THR A 133 -12.95 -4.67 -25.03
C THR A 133 -12.65 -3.23 -25.46
N GLU A 134 -13.54 -2.65 -26.26
CA GLU A 134 -13.35 -1.28 -26.77
C GLU A 134 -13.27 -0.25 -25.63
N GLU A 135 -13.98 -0.49 -24.52
CA GLU A 135 -13.93 0.34 -23.31
C GLU A 135 -12.56 0.31 -22.62
N ARG A 136 -11.88 -0.84 -22.62
CA ARG A 136 -10.53 -0.97 -22.06
C ARG A 136 -9.50 -0.26 -22.94
N ARG A 137 -9.62 -0.38 -24.27
CA ARG A 137 -8.80 0.38 -25.22
C ARG A 137 -9.01 1.88 -25.09
N GLN A 138 -10.24 2.34 -24.91
CA GLN A 138 -10.55 3.74 -24.63
C GLN A 138 -9.93 4.21 -23.30
N LYS A 139 -10.04 3.41 -22.24
CA LYS A 139 -9.42 3.74 -20.94
C LYS A 139 -7.89 3.91 -21.03
N TYR A 140 -7.21 3.05 -21.79
CA TYR A 140 -5.76 3.21 -22.03
C TYR A 140 -5.45 4.47 -22.86
N LYS A 141 -6.27 4.78 -23.88
CA LYS A 141 -6.12 6.02 -24.67
C LYS A 141 -6.32 7.25 -23.80
N ASP A 142 -7.38 7.30 -22.99
CA ASP A 142 -7.67 8.40 -22.06
C ASP A 142 -6.54 8.59 -21.04
N TYR A 143 -5.98 7.49 -20.54
CA TYR A 143 -4.85 7.54 -19.62
C TYR A 143 -3.61 8.11 -20.29
N ALA A 144 -3.27 7.63 -21.48
CA ALA A 144 -2.14 8.13 -22.27
C ALA A 144 -2.31 9.60 -22.68
N GLU A 145 -3.53 10.04 -22.99
CA GLU A 145 -3.84 11.44 -23.28
C GLU A 145 -3.70 12.33 -22.03
N LYS A 146 -4.15 11.85 -20.87
CA LYS A 146 -3.96 12.55 -19.59
C LYS A 146 -2.48 12.68 -19.24
N GLU A 147 -1.70 11.61 -19.39
CA GLU A 147 -0.26 11.65 -19.15
C GLU A 147 0.44 12.63 -20.09
N LYS A 148 0.09 12.63 -21.37
CA LYS A 148 0.61 13.62 -22.35
C LYS A 148 0.21 15.05 -21.99
N ALA A 149 -1.03 15.27 -21.54
CA ALA A 149 -1.49 16.59 -21.12
C ALA A 149 -0.73 17.09 -19.87
N ILE A 150 -0.49 16.21 -18.90
CA ILE A 150 0.32 16.53 -17.71
C ILE A 150 1.77 16.82 -18.10
N ALA A 151 2.37 16.00 -18.95
CA ALA A 151 3.74 16.20 -19.43
C ALA A 151 3.89 17.54 -20.16
N LYS A 152 2.95 17.87 -21.05
CA LYS A 152 2.92 19.17 -21.74
C LYS A 152 2.76 20.34 -20.77
N ALA A 153 1.86 20.23 -19.79
CA ALA A 153 1.68 21.28 -18.79
C ALA A 153 2.94 21.50 -17.93
N LEU A 154 3.67 20.43 -17.61
CA LEU A 154 4.95 20.52 -16.91
C LEU A 154 6.04 21.15 -17.78
N GLU A 155 6.06 20.83 -19.08
CA GLU A 155 6.98 21.44 -20.03
C GLU A 155 6.72 22.94 -20.20
N ASP A 156 5.46 23.33 -20.36
CA ASP A 156 5.05 24.75 -20.43
C ASP A 156 5.44 25.50 -19.13
N LEU A 157 5.24 24.89 -17.97
CA LEU A 157 5.68 25.45 -16.69
C LEU A 157 7.21 25.57 -16.59
N ARG A 158 7.95 24.60 -17.12
CA ARG A 158 9.42 24.62 -17.15
C ARG A 158 9.92 25.72 -18.09
N ALA A 159 9.32 25.87 -19.27
CA ALA A 159 9.68 26.91 -20.23
C ALA A 159 9.52 28.33 -19.65
N ASN A 160 8.53 28.56 -18.78
CA ASN A 160 8.33 29.84 -18.11
C ASN A 160 9.50 30.27 -17.21
N PHE A 161 10.32 29.33 -16.74
CA PHE A 161 11.49 29.59 -15.90
C PHE A 161 12.81 29.47 -16.68
N TYR A 162 12.75 29.61 -18.00
CA TYR A 162 13.92 29.60 -18.87
C TYR A 162 14.33 31.02 -19.27
N CYS A 163 15.62 31.32 -19.19
CA CYS A 163 16.19 32.59 -19.68
C CYS A 163 17.01 32.35 -20.95
N GLU A 164 16.49 32.80 -22.09
CA GLU A 164 17.15 32.69 -23.41
C GLU A 164 18.45 33.51 -23.51
N LEU A 165 18.58 34.61 -22.77
CA LEU A 165 19.77 35.48 -22.83
C LEU A 165 20.98 34.89 -22.09
N CYS A 166 20.71 33.97 -21.16
CA CYS A 166 21.73 33.38 -20.32
C CYS A 166 21.81 31.86 -20.49
N ASP A 167 20.95 31.26 -21.31
CA ASP A 167 20.74 29.82 -21.47
C ASP A 167 20.65 29.08 -20.13
N LYS A 168 19.87 29.65 -19.20
CA LYS A 168 19.71 29.12 -17.83
C LYS A 168 18.27 28.70 -17.59
N GLN A 169 18.10 27.44 -17.21
CA GLN A 169 16.85 26.88 -16.71
C GLN A 169 16.80 27.01 -15.19
N TYR A 170 15.75 27.64 -14.67
CA TYR A 170 15.51 27.77 -13.24
C TYR A 170 14.42 26.80 -12.79
N GLN A 171 14.55 26.27 -11.57
CA GLN A 171 13.62 25.29 -11.01
C GLN A 171 12.55 25.96 -10.14
N LYS A 172 12.87 27.11 -9.54
CA LYS A 172 11.96 27.90 -8.69
C LYS A 172 11.71 29.28 -9.29
N HIS A 173 10.47 29.75 -9.14
CA HIS A 173 10.07 31.08 -9.58
C HIS A 173 10.92 32.22 -8.99
N GLN A 174 11.25 32.15 -7.69
CA GLN A 174 12.04 33.18 -7.02
C GLN A 174 13.47 33.30 -7.58
N GLU A 175 14.07 32.17 -7.96
CA GLU A 175 15.43 32.16 -8.53
C GLU A 175 15.45 32.78 -9.92
N PHE A 176 14.41 32.54 -10.71
CA PHE A 176 14.21 33.16 -12.01
C PHE A 176 14.00 34.68 -11.88
N ASP A 177 13.13 35.13 -10.99
CA ASP A 177 12.86 36.56 -10.78
C ASP A 177 14.11 37.32 -10.29
N ASN A 178 14.84 36.75 -9.33
CA ASN A 178 16.12 37.30 -8.88
C ASN A 178 17.15 37.35 -10.01
N HIS A 179 17.13 36.38 -10.93
CA HIS A 179 18.00 36.39 -12.09
C HIS A 179 17.64 37.51 -13.08
N ILE A 180 16.37 37.65 -13.45
CA ILE A 180 15.91 38.71 -14.36
C ILE A 180 16.22 40.10 -13.80
N ASN A 181 16.13 40.27 -12.48
CA ASN A 181 16.44 41.53 -11.80
C ASN A 181 17.94 41.73 -11.52
N SER A 182 18.82 40.79 -11.88
CA SER A 182 20.26 40.90 -11.61
C SER A 182 20.99 41.85 -12.56
N TYR A 183 21.98 42.57 -12.05
CA TYR A 183 22.81 43.52 -12.81
C TYR A 183 23.47 42.88 -14.04
N ASP A 184 23.98 41.64 -13.91
CA ASP A 184 24.58 40.89 -15.01
C ASP A 184 23.57 40.53 -16.11
N HIS A 185 22.32 40.23 -15.75
CA HIS A 185 21.27 39.95 -16.73
C HIS A 185 20.92 41.22 -17.52
N ALA A 186 20.75 42.36 -16.84
CA ALA A 186 20.49 43.65 -17.47
C ALA A 186 21.64 44.10 -18.39
N HIS A 187 22.90 43.91 -17.98
CA HIS A 187 24.05 44.24 -18.83
C HIS A 187 24.16 43.34 -20.07
N LYS A 188 23.88 42.04 -19.92
CA LYS A 188 23.79 41.13 -21.08
C LYS A 188 22.63 41.48 -22.00
N GLN A 189 21.49 41.90 -21.44
CA GLN A 189 20.34 42.35 -22.21
C GLN A 189 20.70 43.58 -23.05
N VAL A 190 21.32 44.60 -22.44
CA VAL A 190 21.79 45.81 -23.14
C VAL A 190 22.85 45.46 -24.18
N GLY A 191 23.87 44.66 -23.84
CA GLY A 191 24.92 44.25 -24.78
C GLY A 191 24.42 43.41 -25.97
N SER A 192 23.38 42.59 -25.78
CA SER A 192 22.72 41.86 -26.87
C SER A 192 21.85 42.76 -27.74
N SER A 193 21.21 43.78 -27.15
CA SER A 193 20.39 44.77 -27.86
C SER A 193 21.23 45.73 -28.71
N GLU A 194 22.42 46.09 -28.24
CA GLU A 194 23.40 46.89 -28.99
C GLU A 194 23.91 46.13 -30.22
N HIS A 195 24.10 44.80 -30.12
CA HIS A 195 24.51 43.96 -31.25
C HIS A 195 23.39 43.75 -32.29
N ARG A 196 22.12 43.98 -31.91
CA ARG A 196 20.95 43.94 -32.82
C ARG A 196 20.64 45.30 -33.45
N ALA A 197 21.27 46.38 -33.00
CA ALA A 197 21.10 47.72 -33.57
C ALA A 197 22.04 48.02 -34.76
N VAL A 198 23.02 47.16 -35.07
CA VAL A 198 24.03 47.41 -36.13
C VAL A 198 23.68 46.77 -37.48
N VAL A 199 22.53 46.10 -37.62
CA VAL A 199 22.06 45.58 -38.91
C VAL A 199 20.70 46.19 -39.28
N ASN A 200 20.71 47.48 -39.65
CA ASN A 200 19.82 48.03 -40.70
C ASN A 200 20.16 49.49 -41.02
N PRO A 201 20.65 49.80 -42.24
CA PRO A 201 20.49 51.13 -42.80
C PRO A 201 19.22 51.19 -43.67
N VAL A 202 18.42 52.22 -43.39
CA VAL A 202 17.48 52.87 -44.33
C VAL A 202 16.25 52.04 -44.73
N LEU A 203 15.09 52.41 -44.19
CA LEU A 203 14.08 53.11 -44.99
C LEU A 203 13.21 53.99 -44.09
N GLN A 204 13.16 55.26 -44.45
CA GLN A 204 12.38 56.34 -43.90
C GLN A 204 10.91 55.93 -43.75
N GLY A 205 10.30 56.26 -42.62
CA GLY A 205 8.88 56.07 -42.40
C GLY A 205 8.03 57.09 -43.16
N ASP A 206 6.81 56.67 -43.48
CA ASP A 206 5.62 57.51 -43.48
C ASP A 206 4.54 56.76 -42.72
N ARG A 207 4.21 57.26 -41.54
CA ARG A 207 2.90 57.04 -40.92
C ARG A 207 1.98 58.04 -41.62
N ASP A 208 0.88 57.61 -42.20
CA ASP A 208 -0.38 58.36 -42.13
C ASP A 208 -1.60 57.52 -42.52
N ALA A 209 -2.58 57.58 -41.63
CA ALA A 209 -4.02 57.57 -41.84
C ALA A 209 -4.65 56.45 -42.71
N ASN A 210 -5.46 55.63 -42.06
CA ASN A 210 -6.62 54.98 -42.65
C ASN A 210 -7.77 56.00 -42.77
N PRO A 211 -8.24 56.37 -43.97
CA PRO A 211 -9.48 57.11 -44.14
C PRO A 211 -10.64 56.13 -44.44
N SER A 212 -11.62 56.08 -43.55
CA SER A 212 -12.94 55.49 -43.85
C SER A 212 -13.60 56.29 -45.00
N PRO A 213 -14.11 55.64 -46.07
CA PRO A 213 -14.82 56.35 -47.12
C PRO A 213 -16.32 56.53 -46.79
N CYS A 214 -16.76 57.78 -46.94
CA CYS A 214 -18.14 58.26 -46.95
C CYS A 214 -18.97 57.67 -48.10
N THR A 215 -20.30 57.63 -47.96
CA THR A 215 -21.24 58.17 -48.98
C THR A 215 -22.65 58.27 -48.42
N GLY A 216 -23.14 59.50 -48.33
CA GLY A 216 -24.56 59.82 -48.22
C GLY A 216 -25.23 59.76 -49.60
N ALA A 217 -26.50 59.39 -49.61
CA ALA A 217 -27.38 59.51 -50.75
C ALA A 217 -28.34 60.69 -50.50
N VAL A 218 -28.37 61.62 -51.44
CA VAL A 218 -29.27 62.78 -51.49
C VAL A 218 -30.18 62.62 -52.71
N LEU A 219 -31.35 63.27 -52.63
CA LEU A 219 -32.15 63.92 -53.70
C LEU A 219 -33.53 63.27 -53.93
N PRO A 220 -34.47 63.96 -54.60
CA PRO A 220 -35.01 65.32 -54.42
C PRO A 220 -36.58 65.23 -54.35
N SER A 221 -37.46 66.24 -54.32
CA SER A 221 -37.55 67.65 -54.75
C SER A 221 -38.53 68.38 -53.84
#